data_AF-A0A077MCC8-F1
#
_entry.id   AF-A0A077MCC8-F1
#
_cell.length_a   1.000
_cell.length_b   1.000
_cell.length_c   1.000
_cell.angle_alpha   90.00
_cell.angle_beta   90.00
_cell.angle_gamma   90.00
#
_symmetry.space_group_name_H-M   'P 1'
#
loop_
_entity.id
_entity.type
_entity.pdbx_description
1 polymer ?
#
loop_
_entity_poly.entity_id
_entity_poly.type
_entity_poly.pdbx_seq_one_letter_code
_entity_poly.pdbx_strand_id
1 'polypeptide(L)'
;MSSSAPRHNSVSLLLIALIAAALAILALLVPSVRAAMSREAPPVTAVTMRIAPVSAQTPDDCPELTGARLNRATTAVLGTFQFNSAGVANFTAQHWFRGGPADLVRVTSTTPVDLEQALAAAKLDSGQVLLASRSGEVLLCGETAPYSAGQAAKFYSVFEQSGTPSASPSS
;
A
#
# COMPACT_ATOMS: atom_id res chain seq x y z
N MET A 1 55.94 43.89 38.11
CA MET A 1 55.51 42.51 37.78
C MET A 1 54.03 42.38 38.04
N SER A 2 53.23 42.26 36.98
CA SER A 2 51.95 41.51 36.92
C SER A 2 51.35 41.75 35.54
N SER A 3 51.74 40.90 34.59
CA SER A 3 51.14 40.86 33.25
C SER A 3 49.80 40.15 33.36
N SER A 4 48.69 40.89 33.27
CA SER A 4 47.36 40.30 33.10
C SER A 4 47.20 39.87 31.65
N ALA A 5 47.31 38.57 31.41
CA ALA A 5 47.10 37.97 30.09
C ALA A 5 45.65 38.18 29.58
N PRO A 6 45.44 38.33 28.27
CA PRO A 6 44.13 38.60 27.70
C PRO A 6 43.28 37.31 27.68
N ARG A 7 42.46 37.07 28.71
CA ARG A 7 41.54 35.92 28.78
C ARG A 7 40.40 35.95 27.75
N HIS A 8 40.14 37.10 27.11
CA HIS A 8 39.01 37.28 26.19
C HIS A 8 39.25 36.69 24.80
N ASN A 9 40.51 36.70 24.32
CA ASN A 9 40.85 36.14 23.01
C ASN A 9 40.82 34.61 23.01
N SER A 10 41.18 33.98 24.12
CA SER A 10 41.27 32.52 24.22
C SER A 10 39.91 31.84 24.13
N VAL A 11 38.87 32.45 24.72
CA VAL A 11 37.49 31.91 24.71
C VAL A 11 36.86 32.07 23.33
N SER A 12 37.05 33.21 22.67
CA SER A 12 36.59 33.41 21.28
C SER A 12 37.28 32.46 20.30
N LEU A 13 38.59 32.22 20.46
CA LEU A 13 39.33 31.27 19.63
C LEU A 13 38.84 29.81 19.85
N LEU A 14 38.50 29.44 21.08
CA LEU A 14 37.93 28.12 21.40
C LEU A 14 36.54 27.93 20.78
N LEU A 15 35.69 28.95 20.82
CA LEU A 15 34.37 28.96 20.18
C LEU A 15 34.47 28.84 18.65
N ILE A 16 35.38 29.60 18.03
CA ILE A 16 35.62 29.52 16.58
C ILE A 16 36.13 28.13 16.19
N ALA A 17 37.06 27.56 16.97
CA ALA A 17 37.57 26.22 16.73
C ALA A 17 36.48 25.14 16.87
N LEU A 18 35.59 25.26 17.86
CA LEU A 18 34.45 24.35 18.04
C LEU A 18 33.44 24.45 16.89
N ILE A 19 33.14 25.66 16.42
CA ILE A 19 32.26 25.87 15.27
C ILE A 19 32.88 25.27 14.00
N ALA A 20 34.18 25.50 13.77
CA ALA A 20 34.89 24.93 12.63
C ALA A 20 34.93 23.39 12.69
N ALA A 21 35.15 22.82 13.87
CA ALA A 21 35.11 21.37 14.07
C ALA A 21 33.71 20.79 13.83
N ALA A 22 32.65 21.44 14.32
CA ALA A 22 31.27 21.02 14.08
C ALA A 22 30.90 21.07 12.58
N LEU A 23 31.33 22.12 11.87
CA LEU A 23 31.14 22.23 10.42
C LEU A 23 31.91 21.16 9.65
N ALA A 24 33.14 20.84 10.08
CA ALA A 24 33.92 19.77 9.48
C ALA A 24 33.28 18.39 9.68
N ILE A 25 32.75 18.11 10.88
CA ILE A 25 32.00 16.88 11.17
C ILE A 25 30.72 16.82 10.31
N LEU A 26 29.99 17.93 10.19
CA LEU A 26 28.79 17.99 9.36
C LEU A 26 29.13 17.74 7.89
N ALA A 27 30.22 18.32 7.37
CA ALA A 27 30.71 18.10 6.01
C ALA A 27 31.11 16.65 5.76
N LEU A 28 31.70 15.97 6.75
CA LEU A 28 32.03 14.54 6.69
C LEU A 28 30.77 13.64 6.70
N LEU A 29 29.66 14.12 7.27
CA LEU A 29 28.38 13.40 7.29
C LEU A 29 27.56 13.58 6.01
N VAL A 30 27.78 14.64 5.23
CA VAL A 30 27.10 14.89 3.94
C VAL A 30 27.13 13.69 2.99
N PRO A 31 28.28 13.04 2.70
CA PRO A 31 28.31 11.88 1.82
C PRO A 31 27.53 10.69 2.37
N SER A 32 27.55 10.46 3.69
CA SER A 32 26.80 9.38 4.34
C SER A 32 25.28 9.61 4.28
N VAL A 33 24.84 10.86 4.50
CA VAL A 33 23.43 11.24 4.38
C VAL A 33 22.97 11.16 2.92
N ARG A 34 23.78 11.63 1.97
CA ARG A 34 23.50 11.44 0.53
C ARG A 34 23.42 9.97 0.16
N ALA A 35 24.36 9.13 0.60
CA ALA A 35 24.33 7.70 0.33
C ALA A 35 23.09 7.02 0.93
N ALA A 36 22.63 7.47 2.10
CA ALA A 36 21.38 6.99 2.69
C ALA A 36 20.14 7.46 1.91
N MET A 37 20.11 8.70 1.41
CA MET A 37 19.04 9.22 0.55
C MET A 37 19.07 8.61 -0.86
N SER A 38 20.23 8.20 -1.36
CA SER A 38 20.43 7.55 -2.66
C SER A 38 20.27 6.02 -2.59
N ARG A 39 19.98 5.44 -1.42
CA ARG A 39 19.40 4.11 -1.37
C ARG A 39 17.98 4.21 -1.89
N GLU A 40 17.85 4.10 -3.20
CA GLU A 40 16.59 3.88 -3.87
C GLU A 40 15.92 2.69 -3.20
N ALA A 41 14.80 2.93 -2.53
CA ALA A 41 14.00 1.83 -2.00
C ALA A 41 13.69 0.88 -3.17
N PRO A 42 13.64 -0.44 -2.94
CA PRO A 42 13.25 -1.38 -3.99
C PRO A 42 11.97 -0.88 -4.67
N PRO A 43 11.86 -0.99 -6.00
CA PRO A 43 10.68 -0.52 -6.71
C PRO A 43 9.45 -1.22 -6.15
N VAL A 44 8.53 -0.45 -5.56
CA VAL A 44 7.28 -0.96 -5.00
C VAL A 44 6.46 -1.52 -6.15
N THR A 45 6.23 -2.84 -6.13
CA THR A 45 5.45 -3.52 -7.16
C THR A 45 3.97 -3.23 -6.97
N ALA A 46 3.23 -2.97 -8.05
CA ALA A 46 1.82 -2.62 -7.97
C ALA A 46 0.97 -3.30 -9.04
N VAL A 47 -0.16 -3.85 -8.64
CA VAL A 47 -1.24 -4.27 -9.55
C VAL A 47 -2.24 -3.14 -9.68
N THR A 48 -2.53 -2.71 -10.90
CA THR A 48 -3.53 -1.67 -11.15
C THR A 48 -4.88 -2.28 -11.49
N MET A 49 -5.93 -1.75 -10.89
CA MET A 49 -7.32 -2.08 -11.15
C MET A 49 -8.11 -0.81 -11.44
N ARG A 50 -9.23 -0.96 -12.14
CA ARG A 50 -10.18 0.10 -12.42
C ARG A 50 -11.50 -0.19 -11.74
N ILE A 51 -12.03 0.78 -11.01
CA ILE A 51 -13.38 0.73 -10.46
C ILE A 51 -14.31 1.55 -11.36
N ALA A 52 -15.48 0.99 -11.66
CA ALA A 52 -16.50 1.71 -12.40
C ALA A 52 -17.09 2.85 -11.55
N PRO A 53 -17.46 4.00 -12.15
CA PRO A 53 -18.15 5.07 -11.44
C PRO A 53 -19.48 4.57 -10.87
N VAL A 54 -19.98 5.22 -9.82
CA VAL A 54 -21.26 4.87 -9.17
C VAL A 54 -22.43 4.93 -10.15
N SER A 55 -22.41 5.90 -11.08
CA SER A 55 -23.44 6.05 -12.12
C SER A 55 -23.52 4.88 -13.10
N ALA A 56 -22.47 4.05 -13.18
CA ALA A 56 -22.47 2.84 -14.00
C ALA A 56 -23.00 1.60 -13.25
N GLN A 57 -23.37 1.75 -11.98
CA GLN A 57 -23.87 0.66 -11.13
C GLN A 57 -25.37 0.83 -10.91
N THR A 58 -26.13 -0.23 -11.18
CA THR A 58 -27.54 -0.34 -10.78
C THR A 58 -27.60 -1.10 -9.45
N PRO A 59 -27.96 -0.44 -8.33
CA PRO A 59 -27.90 -1.03 -6.98
C PRO A 59 -28.83 -2.23 -6.75
N ASP A 60 -29.91 -2.36 -7.53
CA ASP A 60 -30.99 -3.32 -7.26
C ASP A 60 -30.70 -4.76 -7.71
N ASP A 61 -29.63 -5.00 -8.48
CA ASP A 61 -29.33 -6.32 -9.06
C ASP A 61 -27.95 -6.86 -8.65
N CYS A 62 -27.48 -6.58 -7.44
CA CYS A 62 -26.29 -7.25 -6.93
C CYS A 62 -26.65 -8.69 -6.53
N PRO A 63 -26.24 -9.72 -7.30
CA PRO A 63 -26.57 -11.09 -6.93
C PRO A 63 -25.80 -11.48 -5.67
N GLU A 64 -26.23 -12.53 -4.98
CA GLU A 64 -25.46 -13.04 -3.84
C GLU A 64 -24.05 -13.48 -4.29
N LEU A 65 -23.06 -13.26 -3.41
CA LEU A 65 -21.72 -13.78 -3.62
C LEU A 65 -21.70 -15.30 -3.44
N THR A 66 -21.44 -16.02 -4.53
CA THR A 66 -21.20 -17.46 -4.54
C THR A 66 -19.73 -17.77 -4.85
N GLY A 67 -19.26 -18.96 -4.45
CA GLY A 67 -17.89 -19.38 -4.74
C GLY A 67 -17.58 -19.44 -6.24
N ALA A 68 -18.55 -19.83 -7.07
CA ALA A 68 -18.41 -19.85 -8.53
C ALA A 68 -18.21 -18.45 -9.12
N ARG A 69 -18.86 -17.41 -8.55
CA ARG A 69 -18.64 -16.02 -8.97
C ARG A 69 -17.24 -15.57 -8.61
N LEU A 70 -16.85 -15.81 -7.36
CA LEU A 70 -15.54 -15.41 -6.85
C LEU A 70 -14.40 -16.10 -7.60
N ASN A 71 -14.56 -17.38 -7.97
CA ASN A 71 -13.57 -18.13 -8.73
C ASN A 71 -13.32 -17.58 -10.15
N ARG A 72 -14.20 -16.70 -10.68
CA ARG A 72 -13.98 -16.00 -11.96
C ARG A 72 -13.05 -14.80 -11.84
N ALA A 73 -12.71 -14.38 -10.62
CA ALA A 73 -11.73 -13.33 -10.41
C ALA A 73 -10.36 -13.78 -10.94
N THR A 74 -9.71 -12.92 -11.72
CA THR A 74 -8.32 -13.12 -12.16
C THR A 74 -7.35 -12.61 -11.10
N THR A 75 -7.82 -11.74 -10.22
CA THR A 75 -7.04 -11.18 -9.11
C THR A 75 -7.92 -11.12 -7.87
N ALA A 76 -7.38 -11.54 -6.72
CA ALA A 76 -8.08 -11.51 -5.44
C ALA A 76 -7.07 -11.29 -4.32
N VAL A 77 -7.32 -10.30 -3.46
CA VAL A 77 -6.34 -9.81 -2.48
C VAL A 77 -7.02 -9.21 -1.26
N LEU A 78 -6.50 -9.53 -0.09
CA LEU A 78 -6.75 -8.80 1.15
C LEU A 78 -5.75 -7.66 1.24
N GLY A 79 -6.24 -6.45 1.44
CA GLY A 79 -5.38 -5.27 1.59
C GLY A 79 -5.91 -4.26 2.59
N THR A 80 -5.09 -3.27 2.90
CA THR A 80 -5.48 -2.12 3.72
C THR A 80 -5.43 -0.84 2.90
N PHE A 81 -6.51 -0.09 2.94
CA PHE A 81 -6.64 1.19 2.26
C PHE A 81 -5.60 2.21 2.75
N GLN A 82 -4.97 2.87 1.80
CA GLN A 82 -4.10 4.02 1.97
C GLN A 82 -4.48 5.06 0.91
N PHE A 83 -5.09 6.16 1.33
CA PHE A 83 -5.43 7.20 0.38
C PHE A 83 -4.18 7.94 -0.09
N ASN A 84 -4.10 8.25 -1.39
CA ASN A 84 -3.15 9.22 -1.90
C ASN A 84 -3.90 10.36 -2.59
N SER A 85 -3.33 11.56 -2.53
CA SER A 85 -3.94 12.80 -3.01
C SER A 85 -3.95 12.96 -4.54
N ALA A 86 -3.56 11.94 -5.31
CA ALA A 86 -3.34 12.04 -6.76
C ALA A 86 -4.44 11.37 -7.59
N GLY A 87 -5.62 11.08 -7.01
CA GLY A 87 -6.70 10.39 -7.72
C GLY A 87 -6.41 8.90 -7.97
N VAL A 88 -5.63 8.29 -7.08
CA VAL A 88 -5.36 6.85 -7.07
C VAL A 88 -5.56 6.35 -5.64
N ALA A 89 -6.35 5.30 -5.45
CA ALA A 89 -6.44 4.64 -4.15
C ALA A 89 -5.39 3.54 -4.07
N ASN A 90 -4.47 3.65 -3.11
CA ASN A 90 -3.51 2.60 -2.85
C ASN A 90 -4.08 1.65 -1.81
N PHE A 91 -3.79 0.37 -1.94
CA PHE A 91 -4.04 -0.62 -0.91
C PHE A 91 -2.76 -1.41 -0.71
N THR A 92 -2.24 -1.46 0.51
CA THR A 92 -1.13 -2.35 0.82
C THR A 92 -1.65 -3.77 0.81
N ALA A 93 -1.08 -4.60 -0.05
CA ALA A 93 -1.44 -6.00 -0.11
C ALA A 93 -0.94 -6.71 1.15
N GLN A 94 -1.84 -7.38 1.86
CA GLN A 94 -1.53 -8.19 3.02
C GLN A 94 -1.48 -9.67 2.67
N HIS A 95 -2.37 -10.10 1.78
CA HIS A 95 -2.46 -11.49 1.37
C HIS A 95 -3.04 -11.62 -0.04
N TRP A 96 -2.33 -12.33 -0.91
CA TRP A 96 -2.75 -12.60 -2.28
C TRP A 96 -3.41 -13.97 -2.36
N PHE A 97 -4.68 -14.00 -2.75
CA PHE A 97 -5.40 -15.24 -3.06
C PHE A 97 -5.21 -15.65 -4.52
N ARG A 98 -5.07 -14.67 -5.43
CA ARG A 98 -4.82 -14.88 -6.87
C ARG A 98 -4.25 -13.61 -7.53
N GLY A 99 -3.45 -13.78 -8.58
CA GLY A 99 -2.97 -12.67 -9.42
C GLY A 99 -1.51 -12.28 -9.21
N GLY A 100 -0.78 -13.01 -8.36
CA GLY A 100 0.66 -12.85 -8.13
C GLY A 100 1.00 -11.75 -7.11
N PRO A 101 2.14 -11.87 -6.41
CA PRO A 101 2.44 -10.93 -5.34
C PRO A 101 2.92 -9.60 -5.91
N ALA A 102 2.18 -8.55 -5.56
CA ALA A 102 2.65 -7.17 -5.60
C ALA A 102 2.51 -6.53 -4.21
N ASP A 103 3.30 -5.51 -3.92
CA ASP A 103 3.27 -4.80 -2.64
C ASP A 103 1.99 -3.95 -2.49
N LEU A 104 1.51 -3.41 -3.62
CA LEU A 104 0.35 -2.53 -3.69
C LEU A 104 -0.70 -3.02 -4.68
N VAL A 105 -1.95 -2.66 -4.38
CA VAL A 105 -3.03 -2.58 -5.35
C VAL A 105 -3.35 -1.11 -5.56
N ARG A 106 -3.39 -0.67 -6.82
CA ARG A 106 -3.77 0.69 -7.21
C ARG A 106 -5.14 0.64 -7.85
N VAL A 107 -6.13 1.26 -7.23
CA VAL A 107 -7.47 1.39 -7.81
C VAL A 107 -7.62 2.80 -8.40
N THR A 108 -8.05 2.86 -9.64
CA THR A 108 -8.28 4.08 -10.40
C THR A 108 -9.71 4.11 -10.93
N SER A 109 -10.21 5.29 -11.30
CA SER A 109 -11.49 5.44 -12.00
C SER A 109 -11.30 6.39 -13.19
N THR A 110 -12.39 6.72 -13.89
CA THR A 110 -12.39 7.66 -15.01
C THR A 110 -11.93 9.05 -14.57
N THR A 111 -12.36 9.51 -13.40
CA THR A 111 -11.92 10.76 -12.77
C THR A 111 -11.63 10.55 -11.28
N PRO A 112 -10.86 11.45 -10.63
CA PRO A 112 -10.65 11.40 -9.18
C PRO A 112 -11.97 11.47 -8.38
N VAL A 113 -12.94 12.28 -8.84
CA VAL A 113 -14.25 12.40 -8.20
C VAL A 113 -15.04 11.09 -8.32
N ASP A 114 -15.03 10.45 -9.50
CA ASP A 114 -15.66 9.14 -9.69
C ASP A 114 -15.03 8.06 -8.81
N LEU A 115 -13.71 8.13 -8.61
CA LEU A 115 -12.98 7.20 -7.74
C LEU A 115 -13.43 7.37 -6.29
N GLU A 116 -13.42 8.59 -5.77
CA GLU A 116 -13.84 8.89 -4.39
C GLU A 116 -15.28 8.43 -4.15
N GLN A 117 -16.19 8.76 -5.06
CA GLN A 117 -17.60 8.34 -4.97
C GLN A 117 -17.75 6.83 -5.02
N ALA A 118 -17.04 6.13 -5.91
CA ALA A 118 -17.13 4.68 -6.04
C ALA A 118 -16.55 3.95 -4.82
N LEU A 119 -15.44 4.43 -4.26
CA LEU A 119 -14.86 3.87 -3.04
C LEU A 119 -15.77 4.09 -1.83
N ALA A 120 -16.33 5.29 -1.67
CA ALA A 120 -17.26 5.58 -0.59
C ALA A 120 -18.54 4.73 -0.70
N ALA A 121 -19.12 4.61 -1.90
CA ALA A 121 -20.30 3.79 -2.13
C ALA A 121 -20.05 2.30 -1.81
N ALA A 122 -18.87 1.78 -2.15
CA ALA A 122 -18.46 0.42 -1.85
C ALA A 122 -17.87 0.23 -0.44
N LYS A 123 -17.76 1.30 0.36
CA LYS A 123 -17.12 1.33 1.69
C LYS A 123 -15.66 0.85 1.70
N LEU A 124 -14.91 1.17 0.64
CA LEU A 124 -13.50 0.78 0.45
C LEU A 124 -12.52 1.90 0.79
N ASP A 125 -13.01 3.00 1.35
CA ASP A 125 -12.32 4.23 1.68
C ASP A 125 -11.67 4.21 3.07
N SER A 126 -11.64 3.05 3.74
CA SER A 126 -10.97 2.90 5.04
C SER A 126 -10.65 1.44 5.37
N GLY A 127 -9.68 1.26 6.27
CA GLY A 127 -9.43 -0.03 6.93
C GLY A 127 -9.00 -1.17 5.99
N GLN A 128 -9.29 -2.40 6.42
CA GLN A 128 -9.03 -3.60 5.63
C GLN A 128 -10.18 -3.87 4.66
N VAL A 129 -9.82 -4.32 3.46
CA VAL A 129 -10.76 -4.63 2.37
C VAL A 129 -10.35 -5.92 1.68
N LEU A 130 -11.34 -6.61 1.13
CA LEU A 130 -11.15 -7.69 0.17
C LEU A 130 -11.44 -7.12 -1.21
N LEU A 131 -10.45 -7.18 -2.09
CA LEU A 131 -10.55 -6.71 -3.47
C LEU A 131 -10.51 -7.91 -4.40
N ALA A 132 -11.42 -7.94 -5.37
CA ALA A 132 -11.38 -8.89 -6.47
C ALA A 132 -11.57 -8.15 -7.80
N SER A 133 -10.85 -8.58 -8.83
CA SER A 133 -10.98 -8.04 -10.17
C SER A 133 -11.00 -9.14 -11.23
N ARG A 134 -11.57 -8.80 -12.38
CA ARG A 134 -11.52 -9.61 -13.59
C ARG A 134 -10.96 -8.76 -14.72
N SER A 135 -9.82 -9.17 -15.25
CA SER A 135 -9.13 -8.46 -16.34
C SER A 135 -8.82 -7.00 -15.98
N GLY A 136 -8.50 -6.73 -14.71
CA GLY A 136 -8.20 -5.38 -14.22
C GLY A 136 -9.42 -4.58 -13.77
N GLU A 137 -10.65 -5.02 -14.04
CA GLU A 137 -11.87 -4.33 -13.59
C GLU A 137 -12.31 -4.87 -12.22
N VAL A 138 -12.50 -3.99 -11.24
CA VAL A 138 -12.97 -4.31 -9.90
C VAL A 138 -14.36 -4.93 -9.99
N LEU A 139 -14.51 -6.11 -9.40
CA LEU A 139 -15.78 -6.82 -9.30
C LEU A 139 -16.52 -6.28 -8.07
N LEU A 140 -17.55 -5.48 -8.33
CA LEU A 140 -18.46 -4.97 -7.31
C LEU A 140 -19.62 -5.96 -7.10
N CYS A 141 -20.46 -5.73 -6.08
CA CYS A 141 -21.53 -6.64 -5.64
C CYS A 141 -21.06 -7.88 -4.84
N GLY A 142 -20.15 -7.66 -3.89
CA GLY A 142 -19.78 -8.67 -2.90
C GLY A 142 -18.48 -9.40 -3.18
N GLU A 143 -17.99 -9.45 -4.43
CA GLU A 143 -16.63 -9.91 -4.72
C GLU A 143 -15.58 -8.91 -4.21
N THR A 144 -15.96 -7.64 -4.06
CA THR A 144 -15.15 -6.61 -3.39
C THR A 144 -15.97 -6.01 -2.25
N ALA A 145 -15.39 -5.93 -1.06
CA ALA A 145 -16.09 -5.47 0.14
C ALA A 145 -15.11 -5.06 1.26
N PRO A 146 -15.60 -4.29 2.27
CA PRO A 146 -14.90 -4.18 3.54
C PRO A 146 -14.58 -5.56 4.13
N TYR A 147 -13.47 -5.64 4.85
CA TYR A 147 -13.12 -6.88 5.54
C TYR A 147 -14.21 -7.27 6.55
N SER A 148 -14.60 -8.54 6.52
CA SER A 148 -15.31 -9.21 7.58
C SER A 148 -14.88 -10.67 7.62
N ALA A 149 -14.95 -11.30 8.80
CA ALA A 149 -14.53 -12.69 8.97
C ALA A 149 -15.30 -13.65 8.05
N GLY A 150 -16.61 -13.48 7.91
CA GLY A 150 -17.44 -14.32 7.04
C GLY A 150 -17.10 -14.18 5.56
N GLN A 151 -16.80 -12.96 5.12
CA GLN A 151 -16.40 -12.68 3.74
C GLN A 151 -15.00 -13.23 3.44
N ALA A 152 -14.04 -13.03 4.34
CA ALA A 152 -12.69 -13.58 4.23
C ALA A 152 -12.73 -15.11 4.16
N ALA A 153 -13.55 -15.77 5.00
CA ALA A 153 -13.72 -17.22 4.99
C ALA A 153 -14.15 -17.74 3.60
N LYS A 154 -15.01 -17.01 2.87
CA LYS A 154 -15.39 -17.36 1.49
C LYS A 154 -14.21 -17.26 0.51
N PHE A 155 -13.32 -16.28 0.67
CA PHE A 155 -12.11 -16.17 -0.14
C PHE A 155 -11.16 -17.34 0.11
N TYR A 156 -10.89 -17.65 1.38
CA TYR A 156 -10.06 -18.80 1.77
C TYR A 156 -10.63 -20.12 1.27
N SER A 157 -11.95 -20.34 1.37
CA SER A 157 -12.56 -21.58 0.89
C SER A 157 -12.50 -21.72 -0.63
N VAL A 158 -12.65 -20.63 -1.39
CA VAL A 158 -12.61 -20.68 -2.85
C VAL A 158 -11.17 -20.84 -3.37
N PHE A 159 -10.23 -20.05 -2.86
CA PHE A 159 -8.90 -19.95 -3.47
C PHE A 159 -7.87 -20.89 -2.87
N GLU A 160 -8.01 -21.29 -1.60
CA GLU A 160 -6.97 -22.06 -0.90
C GLU A 160 -7.39 -23.50 -0.58
N GLN A 161 -8.67 -23.73 -0.26
CA GLN A 161 -9.14 -25.10 -0.01
C GLN A 161 -9.27 -25.94 -1.28
N SER A 162 -9.22 -25.31 -2.46
CA SER A 162 -9.11 -25.98 -3.77
C SER A 162 -7.75 -26.64 -4.01
N GLY A 163 -6.78 -26.45 -3.09
CA GLY A 163 -5.39 -26.86 -3.23
C GLY A 163 -4.98 -28.16 -2.54
N THR A 164 -5.88 -28.93 -1.92
CA THR A 164 -5.49 -30.22 -1.34
C THR A 164 -5.21 -31.24 -2.46
N PRO A 165 -3.97 -31.70 -2.68
CA PRO A 165 -3.75 -32.81 -3.59
C PRO A 165 -4.45 -34.04 -3.00
N SER A 166 -5.32 -34.66 -3.79
CA SER A 166 -5.79 -36.01 -3.51
C SER A 166 -4.56 -36.91 -3.39
N ALA A 167 -4.20 -37.29 -2.16
CA ALA A 167 -3.30 -38.40 -1.93
C ALA A 167 -3.96 -39.63 -2.57
N SER A 168 -3.45 -40.04 -3.72
CA SER A 168 -3.83 -41.31 -4.33
C SER A 168 -3.32 -42.42 -3.40
N PRO A 169 -4.19 -43.30 -2.87
CA PRO A 169 -3.71 -44.49 -2.17
C PRO A 169 -3.16 -45.45 -3.23
N SER A 170 -1.84 -45.48 -3.38
CA SER A 170 -1.17 -46.57 -4.10
C SER A 170 -1.36 -47.85 -3.29
N SER A 171 -2.12 -48.77 -3.88
CA SER A 171 -2.25 -50.18 -3.48
C SER A 171 -1.03 -50.98 -3.91
#